data_AF-A0A2S9Z1L3-F1
#
_entry.id   AF-A0A2S9Z1L3-F1
#
_cell.length_a   1.000
_cell.length_b   1.000
_cell.length_c   1.000
_cell.angle_alpha   90.00
_cell.angle_beta   90.00
_cell.angle_gamma   90.00
#
_symmetry.space_group_name_H-M   'P 1'
#
loop_
_entity.id
_entity.type
_entity.pdbx_description
1 polymer ?
#
loop_
_entity_poly.entity_id
_entity_poly.type
_entity_poly.pdbx_seq_one_letter_code
_entity_poly.pdbx_strand_id
1 'polypeptide(L)' 'DNLVEGVEHARVLHEWWRVRYNTEHPHSSLGYLPPSRYAALVRAEHESSVAKA' A
#
# COMPACT_ATOMS: atom_id res chain seq x y z
N ASP A 1 -10.26 16.71 -6.97
CA ASP A 1 -9.08 15.83 -6.88
C ASP A 1 -8.91 15.03 -8.18
N ASN A 2 -9.95 14.37 -8.70
CA ASN A 2 -9.82 13.50 -9.90
C ASN A 2 -9.66 14.20 -11.26
N LEU A 3 -9.37 15.50 -11.31
CA LEU A 3 -9.20 16.20 -12.59
C LEU A 3 -7.73 16.09 -13.02
N VAL A 4 -7.50 15.54 -14.21
CA VAL A 4 -6.17 15.42 -14.82
C VAL A 4 -6.05 16.41 -15.97
N GLU A 5 -5.12 17.35 -15.84
CA GLU A 5 -4.96 18.46 -16.80
C GLU A 5 -3.89 18.19 -17.89
N GLY A 6 -3.16 17.09 -17.76
CA GLY A 6 -2.10 16.69 -18.68
C GLY A 6 -1.23 15.58 -18.11
N VAL A 7 -0.28 15.08 -18.91
CA VAL A 7 0.56 13.93 -18.54
C VAL A 7 1.39 14.19 -17.30
N GLU A 8 1.94 15.40 -17.14
CA GLU A 8 2.74 15.73 -15.97
C GLU A 8 1.89 15.78 -14.70
N HIS A 9 0.73 16.44 -14.77
CA HIS A 9 -0.22 16.45 -13.66
C HIS A 9 -0.70 15.03 -13.32
N ALA A 10 -0.94 14.19 -14.33
CA ALA A 10 -1.30 12.78 -14.14
C ALA A 10 -0.24 12.00 -13.36
N ARG A 11 1.06 12.23 -13.65
CA ARG A 11 2.16 11.57 -12.94
C ARG A 11 2.21 11.96 -11.46
N VAL A 12 2.02 13.25 -11.16
CA VAL A 12 1.99 13.75 -9.79
C VAL A 12 0.80 13.17 -9.02
N LEU A 13 -0.40 13.23 -9.59
CA LEU A 13 -1.61 12.66 -8.96
C LEU A 13 -1.50 11.15 -8.76
N HIS A 14 -0.96 10.44 -9.75
CA HIS A 14 -0.75 9.00 -9.65
C HIS A 14 0.19 8.65 -8.51
N GLU A 15 1.33 9.33 -8.38
CA GLU A 15 2.27 9.07 -7.29
C GLU A 15 1.64 9.39 -5.93
N TRP A 16 0.89 10.50 -5.84
CA TRP A 16 0.18 10.87 -4.63
C TRP A 16 -0.86 9.80 -4.22
N TRP A 17 -1.70 9.35 -5.16
CA TRP A 17 -2.66 8.27 -4.91
C TRP A 17 -1.96 6.96 -4.56
N ARG A 18 -0.87 6.61 -5.24
CA ARG A 18 -0.09 5.40 -4.98
C ARG A 18 0.43 5.39 -3.54
N VAL A 19 1.00 6.50 -3.07
CA VAL A 19 1.50 6.62 -1.69
C VAL A 19 0.33 6.51 -0.71
N ARG A 20 -0.72 7.31 -0.88
CA ARG A 20 -1.86 7.34 0.02
C ARG A 20 -2.56 5.98 0.13
N TYR A 21 -2.85 5.34 -1.01
CA TYR A 21 -3.49 4.03 -1.03
C TYR A 21 -2.65 2.96 -0.32
N ASN A 22 -1.35 2.90 -0.62
CA ASN A 22 -0.49 1.83 -0.11
C ASN A 22 -0.05 2.04 1.34
N THR A 23 0.02 3.29 1.82
CA THR A 23 0.66 3.60 3.11
C THR A 23 -0.26 4.23 4.15
N GLU A 24 -1.33 4.91 3.73
CA GLU A 24 -2.20 5.65 4.65
C GLU A 24 -3.60 5.03 4.78
N HIS A 25 -4.16 4.51 3.70
CA HIS A 25 -5.57 4.10 3.68
C HIS A 25 -5.78 2.70 4.27
N PRO A 26 -6.55 2.55 5.37
CA PRO A 26 -6.88 1.25 5.92
C PRO A 26 -7.94 0.53 5.09
N HIS A 27 -7.76 -0.77 4.87
CA HIS A 27 -8.70 -1.59 4.09
C HIS A 27 -9.33 -2.67 4.97
N SER A 28 -10.66 -2.78 4.96
CA SER A 28 -11.39 -3.75 5.79
C SER A 28 -11.00 -5.20 5.49
N SER A 29 -10.73 -5.53 4.23
CA SER A 29 -10.22 -6.85 3.80
C SER A 29 -8.83 -7.19 4.35
N LEU A 30 -8.05 -6.19 4.74
CA LEU A 30 -6.72 -6.33 5.34
C LEU A 30 -6.75 -6.14 6.86
N GLY A 31 -7.91 -6.28 7.49
CA GLY A 31 -8.06 -6.05 8.94
C GLY A 31 -7.91 -4.59 9.34
N TYR A 32 -8.35 -3.67 8.48
CA TYR A 32 -8.17 -2.21 8.63
C TYR A 32 -6.70 -1.76 8.67
N LEU A 33 -5.81 -2.52 8.01
CA LEU A 33 -4.42 -2.10 7.77
C LEU A 33 -4.26 -1.49 6.37
N PRO A 34 -3.30 -0.57 6.19
CA PRO A 34 -2.85 -0.20 4.86
C PRO A 34 -2.05 -1.34 4.22
N PRO A 35 -2.05 -1.48 2.88
CA PRO A 35 -1.42 -2.58 2.16
C PRO A 35 0.05 -2.80 2.51
N SER A 36 0.82 -1.71 2.67
CA SER A 36 2.24 -1.78 3.06
C SER A 36 2.47 -2.45 4.42
N ARG A 37 1.61 -2.17 5.41
CA ARG A 37 1.71 -2.79 6.75
C ARG A 37 1.28 -4.25 6.70
N TYR A 38 0.18 -4.54 6.02
CA TYR A 38 -0.24 -5.92 5.82
C TYR A 38 0.87 -6.77 5.17
N ALA A 39 1.48 -6.28 4.09
CA ALA A 39 2.58 -6.96 3.41
C ALA A 39 3.81 -7.16 4.31
N ALA A 40 4.10 -6.22 5.22
CA ALA A 40 5.18 -6.37 6.19
C ALA A 40 4.89 -7.49 7.21
N LEU A 41 3.65 -7.60 7.70
CA LEU A 41 3.24 -8.69 8.59
C LEU A 41 3.37 -10.05 7.90
N VAL A 42 2.85 -10.16 6.67
CA VAL A 42 2.92 -11.41 5.90
C VAL A 42 4.37 -11.84 5.66
N ARG A 43 5.28 -10.91 5.34
CA ARG A 43 6.71 -11.22 5.20
C ARG A 43 7.32 -11.71 6.51
N ALA A 44 7.06 -11.03 7.62
CA ALA A 44 7.59 -11.40 8.93
C ALA A 44 7.08 -12.79 9.39
N GLU A 45 5.81 -13.10 9.14
CA GLU A 45 5.22 -14.42 9.43
C GLU A 45 5.85 -15.52 8.57
N HIS A 46 6.06 -15.25 7.28
CA HIS A 46 6.73 -16.18 6.38
C HIS A 46 8.18 -16.45 6.82
N GLU A 47 8.95 -15.41 7.15
CA GLU A 47 10.32 -15.52 7.65
C GLU A 47 10.39 -16.31 8.96
N SER A 48 9.48 -16.03 9.89
CA SER A 48 9.39 -16.75 11.17
C SER A 48 9.02 -18.23 11.00
N SER A 49 8.19 -18.54 10.00
CA SER A 49 7.80 -19.92 9.69
C SER A 49 8.95 -20.71 9.07
N VAL A 50 9.75 -20.08 8.20
CA VAL A 50 10.94 -20.70 7.60
C VAL A 50 12.03 -20.94 8.65
N ALA A 51 12.26 -19.99 9.57
CA ALA A 51 13.30 -20.12 10.59
C ALA A 51 13.01 -21.21 11.65
N LYS A 52 11.75 -21.66 11.76
CA LYS A 52 11.31 -22.67 12.73
C LYS A 52 11.30 -24.10 12.14
N ALA A 53 11.38 -24.25 10.82
CA ALA A 53 11.40 -25.53 10.11
C ALA A 53 12.83 -26.08 9.99
#